data_AF-A0A4D7H6Y6-F1
#
_entry.id   AF-A0A4D7H6Y6-F1
#
_cell.length_a   1.000
_cell.length_b   1.000
_cell.length_c   1.000
_cell.angle_alpha   90.00
_cell.angle_beta   90.00
_cell.angle_gamma   90.00
#
_symmetry.space_group_name_H-M   'P 1'
#
loop_
_entity.id
_entity.type
_entity.pdbx_description
1 polymer ?
#
loop_
_entity_poly.entity_id
_entity_poly.type
_entity_poly.pdbx_seq_one_letter_code
_entity_poly.pdbx_strand_id
1 'polypeptide(L)'
;MVPLRRTLVDTTTLAVFAVFVALLVLNRVGALVEPVLYATFPAYVVAFFLDTLLFNEFGVPAYTFFFAFWAVFAYLEAATVVGAVRWARRATARRESAG
;
A
#
# COMPACT_ATOMS: atom_id res chain seq x y z
N MET A 1 6.80 -26.29 21.72
CA MET A 1 6.09 -25.04 22.04
C MET A 1 6.20 -24.12 20.83
N VAL A 2 5.11 -23.94 20.09
CA VAL A 2 5.04 -23.03 18.94
C VAL A 2 4.94 -21.61 19.50
N PRO A 3 5.86 -20.68 19.21
CA PRO A 3 5.73 -19.31 19.70
C PRO A 3 4.49 -18.69 19.06
N LEU A 4 3.47 -18.51 19.88
CA LEU A 4 2.18 -17.89 19.56
C LEU A 4 2.33 -16.37 19.49
N ARG A 5 3.23 -15.91 18.61
CA ARG A 5 3.36 -14.51 18.22
C ARG A 5 3.19 -14.40 16.72
N ARG A 6 2.09 -14.97 16.23
CA ARG A 6 1.48 -14.49 14.98
C ARG A 6 1.01 -13.07 15.26
N THR A 7 1.92 -12.11 15.12
CA THR A 7 1.50 -10.74 14.86
C THR A 7 0.71 -10.85 13.56
N LEU A 8 -0.62 -10.77 13.64
CA LEU A 8 -1.52 -10.76 12.46
C LEU A 8 -1.13 -9.66 11.47
N VAL A 9 -0.30 -8.72 11.92
CA VAL A 9 0.21 -7.60 11.17
C VAL A 9 1.74 -7.66 11.17
N ASP A 10 2.32 -7.77 9.99
CA ASP A 10 3.77 -7.68 9.78
C ASP A 10 4.24 -6.24 10.03
N THR A 11 5.14 -6.06 10.99
CA THR A 11 5.68 -4.74 11.36
C THR A 11 6.37 -4.06 10.17
N THR A 12 6.98 -4.84 9.27
CA THR A 12 7.58 -4.27 8.05
C THR A 12 6.51 -3.70 7.13
N THR A 13 5.39 -4.40 6.96
CA THR A 13 4.25 -3.92 6.16
C THR A 13 3.64 -2.66 6.77
N LEU A 14 3.49 -2.61 8.09
CA LEU A 14 3.04 -1.39 8.78
C LEU A 14 3.98 -0.21 8.57
N ALA A 15 5.29 -0.44 8.62
CA ALA A 15 6.27 0.62 8.38
C ALA A 15 6.16 1.18 6.95
N VAL A 16 6.06 0.31 5.94
CA VAL A 16 5.87 0.73 4.54
C VAL A 16 4.53 1.45 4.35
N PHE A 17 3.46 0.92 4.95
CA PHE A 17 2.16 1.58 4.93
C PHE A 17 2.19 2.97 5.59
N ALA A 18 2.86 3.11 6.74
CA ALA A 18 3.04 4.38 7.41
C ALA A 18 3.81 5.39 6.54
N VAL A 19 4.80 4.93 5.77
CA VAL A 19 5.49 5.76 4.77
C VAL A 19 4.50 6.24 3.71
N PHE A 20 3.63 5.38 3.17
CA PHE A 20 2.60 5.80 2.20
C PHE A 20 1.66 6.85 2.76
N VAL A 21 1.22 6.70 4.02
CA VAL A 21 0.41 7.70 4.72
C VAL A 21 1.17 9.01 4.89
N ALA A 22 2.44 8.98 5.29
CA ALA A 22 3.26 10.19 5.42
C ALA A 22 3.42 10.90 4.07
N LEU A 23 3.67 10.16 2.99
CA LEU A 23 3.77 10.69 1.65
C LEU A 23 2.45 11.33 1.20
N LEU A 24 1.30 10.69 1.44
CA LEU A 24 -0.02 11.25 1.20
C LEU A 24 -0.20 12.60 1.91
N VAL A 25 0.12 12.67 3.22
CA VAL A 25 0.00 13.91 4.00
C VAL A 25 0.90 15.00 3.42
N LEU A 26 2.15 14.67 3.08
CA LEU A 26 3.11 15.60 2.49
C LEU A 26 2.63 16.14 1.13
N ASN A 27 2.01 15.30 0.30
CA ASN A 27 1.40 15.72 -0.95
C ASN A 27 0.23 16.69 -0.71
N ARG A 28 -0.61 16.42 0.29
CA ARG A 28 -1.79 17.27 0.61
C ARG A 28 -1.42 18.63 1.18
N VAL A 29 -0.28 18.75 1.86
CA VAL A 29 0.26 20.04 2.33
C VAL A 29 1.14 20.74 1.28
N GLY A 30 1.22 20.20 0.06
CA GLY A 30 1.97 20.80 -1.04
C GLY A 30 3.50 20.67 -0.93
N ALA A 31 4.01 19.83 -0.03
CA ALA A 31 5.44 19.68 0.22
C ALA A 31 6.15 18.76 -0.78
N LEU A 32 5.43 17.80 -1.39
CA LEU A 32 5.99 16.83 -2.34
C LEU A 32 4.97 16.55 -3.47
N VAL A 33 5.26 17.00 -4.69
CA VAL A 33 4.31 16.93 -5.81
C VAL A 33 4.48 15.65 -6.64
N GLU A 34 5.70 15.22 -6.97
CA GLU A 34 5.91 14.18 -8.00
C GLU A 34 6.24 12.77 -7.50
N PRO A 35 7.22 12.53 -6.59
CA PRO A 35 7.64 11.16 -6.25
C PRO A 35 6.57 10.35 -5.50
N VAL A 36 5.72 11.05 -4.74
CA VAL A 36 4.63 10.48 -3.93
C VAL A 36 3.55 9.85 -4.79
N LEU A 37 3.17 10.56 -5.87
CA LEU A 37 2.08 10.12 -6.73
C LEU A 37 2.43 8.81 -7.40
N TYR A 38 3.67 8.62 -7.85
CA TYR A 38 4.09 7.37 -8.50
C TYR A 38 4.16 6.18 -7.53
N ALA A 39 4.63 6.39 -6.31
CA ALA A 39 4.82 5.32 -5.33
C ALA A 39 3.52 4.75 -4.75
N THR A 40 2.44 5.55 -4.77
CA THR A 40 1.11 5.15 -4.25
C THR A 40 0.03 5.19 -5.35
N PHE A 41 0.45 5.37 -6.61
CA PHE A 41 -0.43 5.53 -7.76
C PHE A 41 -1.46 4.39 -7.87
N PRO A 42 -1.08 3.11 -7.72
CA PRO A 42 -2.02 2.01 -7.87
C PRO A 42 -3.16 2.07 -6.85
N ALA A 43 -2.85 2.28 -5.57
CA ALA A 43 -3.86 2.44 -4.53
C ALA A 43 -4.79 3.65 -4.79
N TYR A 44 -4.23 4.75 -5.28
CA TYR A 44 -4.96 5.94 -5.69
C TYR A 44 -5.95 5.67 -6.83
N VAL A 45 -5.50 5.00 -7.89
CA VAL A 45 -6.33 4.70 -9.06
C VAL A 45 -7.48 3.79 -8.68
N VAL A 46 -7.23 2.74 -7.89
CA VAL A 46 -8.29 1.81 -7.47
C VAL A 46 -9.29 2.50 -6.55
N ALA A 47 -8.82 3.30 -5.59
CA ALA A 47 -9.70 4.06 -4.71
C ALA A 47 -10.57 5.06 -5.48
N PHE A 48 -9.98 5.78 -6.44
CA PHE A 48 -10.70 6.71 -7.29
C PHE A 48 -11.74 6.00 -8.17
N PHE A 49 -11.37 4.89 -8.78
CA PHE A 49 -12.27 4.09 -9.61
C PHE A 49 -13.48 3.58 -8.81
N LEU A 50 -13.26 3.02 -7.63
CA LEU A 50 -14.33 2.50 -6.78
C LEU A 50 -15.25 3.60 -6.26
N ASP A 51 -14.68 4.74 -5.82
CA ASP A 51 -15.48 5.88 -5.36
C ASP A 51 -16.33 6.47 -6.51
N THR A 52 -15.76 6.53 -7.72
CA THR A 52 -16.49 6.93 -8.94
C THR A 52 -17.61 5.96 -9.29
N LEU A 53 -17.35 4.65 -9.18
CA LEU A 53 -18.37 3.62 -9.40
C LEU A 53 -19.50 3.76 -8.38
N LEU A 54 -19.19 4.01 -7.12
CA LEU A 54 -20.21 4.23 -6.09
C LEU A 54 -21.06 5.48 -6.35
N PHE A 55 -20.42 6.57 -6.80
CA PHE A 55 -21.12 7.78 -7.20
C PHE A 55 -22.08 7.51 -8.36
N ASN A 56 -21.62 6.81 -9.40
CA ASN A 56 -22.41 6.58 -10.61
C ASN A 56 -23.56 5.58 -10.41
N GLU A 57 -23.30 4.46 -9.72
CA GLU A 57 -24.26 3.36 -9.60
C GLU A 57 -25.24 3.55 -8.42
N PHE A 58 -24.79 4.20 -7.35
CA PHE A 58 -25.55 4.29 -6.10
C PHE A 58 -25.82 5.72 -5.64
N GLY A 59 -25.34 6.74 -6.38
CA GLY A 59 -25.52 8.16 -6.01
C GLY A 59 -24.79 8.55 -4.72
N VAL A 60 -23.82 7.75 -4.27
CA VAL A 60 -23.04 8.03 -3.07
C VAL A 60 -22.20 9.29 -3.32
N PRO A 61 -22.19 10.31 -2.44
CA PRO A 61 -21.41 11.52 -2.66
C PRO A 61 -19.93 11.23 -2.91
N ALA A 62 -19.33 11.97 -3.84
CA ALA A 62 -17.91 11.81 -4.14
C ALA A 62 -17.03 12.01 -2.90
N TYR A 63 -15.94 11.25 -2.83
CA TYR A 63 -14.96 11.21 -1.74
C TYR A 63 -15.50 10.66 -0.40
N THR A 64 -16.70 10.09 -0.37
CA THR A 64 -17.25 9.48 0.86
C THR A 64 -16.40 8.30 1.33
N PHE A 65 -15.98 7.43 0.41
CA PHE A 65 -15.22 6.22 0.75
C PHE A 65 -13.80 6.22 0.19
N PHE A 66 -13.44 7.23 -0.60
CA PHE A 66 -12.14 7.37 -1.23
C PHE A 66 -10.96 7.08 -0.28
N PHE A 67 -10.88 7.75 0.88
CA PHE A 67 -9.75 7.55 1.81
C PHE A 67 -9.77 6.18 2.49
N ALA A 68 -10.95 5.59 2.68
CA ALA A 68 -11.08 4.24 3.22
C ALA A 68 -10.58 3.20 2.22
N PHE A 69 -10.99 3.31 0.95
CA PHE A 69 -10.47 2.45 -0.12
C PHE A 69 -8.98 2.66 -0.31
N TRP A 70 -8.52 3.91 -0.36
CA TRP A 70 -7.10 4.22 -0.48
C TRP A 70 -6.29 3.56 0.63
N ALA A 71 -6.73 3.65 1.90
CA ALA A 71 -6.02 3.04 3.03
C ALA A 71 -5.95 1.50 2.90
N VAL A 72 -7.05 0.86 2.49
CA VAL A 72 -7.07 -0.60 2.27
C VAL A 72 -6.10 -1.00 1.16
N PHE A 73 -6.18 -0.36 -0.01
CA PHE A 73 -5.33 -0.70 -1.14
C PHE A 73 -3.87 -0.32 -0.92
N ALA A 74 -3.58 0.78 -0.21
CA ALA A 74 -2.22 1.15 0.17
C ALA A 74 -1.60 0.12 1.14
N TYR A 75 -2.39 -0.46 2.05
CA TYR A 75 -1.92 -1.54 2.90
C TYR A 75 -1.62 -2.81 2.10
N LEU A 76 -2.50 -3.17 1.16
CA LEU A 76 -2.27 -4.31 0.26
C LEU A 76 -1.05 -4.13 -0.64
N GLU A 77 -0.84 -2.91 -1.14
CA GLU A 77 0.34 -2.53 -1.90
C GLU A 77 1.61 -2.64 -1.05
N ALA A 78 1.60 -2.14 0.18
CA ALA A 78 2.70 -2.29 1.12
C ALA A 78 3.02 -3.77 1.40
N ALA A 79 2.01 -4.61 1.58
CA ALA A 79 2.18 -6.04 1.78
C ALA A 79 2.82 -6.72 0.56
N THR A 80 2.39 -6.31 -0.64
CA THR A 80 2.91 -6.80 -1.92
C THR A 80 4.38 -6.43 -2.10
N VAL A 81 4.76 -5.17 -1.82
CA VAL A 81 6.15 -4.70 -1.88
C VAL A 81 7.04 -5.49 -0.93
N VAL A 82 6.63 -5.63 0.33
CA VAL A 82 7.38 -6.40 1.33
C VAL A 82 7.52 -7.87 0.91
N GLY A 83 6.44 -8.46 0.40
CA GLY A 83 6.43 -9.82 -0.14
C GLY A 83 7.42 -10.00 -1.29
N ALA A 84 7.40 -9.10 -2.26
CA ALA A 84 8.27 -9.10 -3.44
C ALA A 84 9.75 -8.96 -3.04
N VAL A 85 10.08 -8.04 -2.15
CA VAL A 85 11.46 -7.84 -1.66
C VAL A 85 11.95 -9.09 -0.92
N ARG A 86 11.12 -9.69 -0.05
CA ARG A 86 11.48 -10.94 0.65
C ARG A 86 11.66 -12.10 -0.32
N TRP A 87 10.88 -12.14 -1.40
CA TRP A 87 11.05 -13.15 -2.44
C TRP A 87 12.36 -12.95 -3.21
N ALA A 88 12.64 -11.73 -3.65
CA ALA A 88 13.87 -11.38 -4.37
C ALA A 88 15.14 -11.72 -3.56
N ARG A 89 15.17 -11.37 -2.27
CA ARG A 89 16.28 -11.70 -1.36
C ARG A 89 16.50 -13.21 -1.21
N ARG A 90 15.42 -14.00 -1.19
CA ARG A 90 15.51 -15.47 -1.13
C ARG A 90 15.99 -16.05 -2.45
N ALA A 91 15.58 -15.46 -3.57
CA ALA A 91 16.02 -15.88 -4.90
C ALA A 91 17.51 -15.61 -5.12
N THR A 92 18.03 -14.46 -4.67
CA THR A 92 19.47 -14.13 -4.76
C THR A 92 20.32 -15.05 -3.89
N ALA A 93 19.93 -15.29 -2.63
CA ALA A 93 20.66 -16.18 -1.73
C ALA A 93 20.74 -17.63 -2.25
N ARG A 94 19.69 -18.11 -2.92
CA ARG A 94 19.68 -19.44 -3.57
C ARG A 94 20.62 -19.53 -4.77
N ARG A 95 20.84 -18.43 -5.49
CA ARG A 95 21.77 -18.39 -6.63
C ARG A 95 23.22 -18.42 -6.17
N GLU A 96 23.54 -17.71 -5.09
CA GLU A 96 24.90 -17.66 -4.51
C GLU A 96 25.34 -18.99 -3.89
N SER A 97 24.40 -19.83 -3.45
CA SER A 97 24.69 -21.14 -2.85
C SER A 97 24.73 -22.29 -3.87
N ALA A 98 24.44 -22.03 -5.15
CA ALA A 98 24.42 -23.02 -6.22
C ALA A 98 25.58 -22.85 -7.23
N GLY A 99 26.44 -21.84 -7.06
CA GLY A 99 27.65 -21.62 -7.85
C GLY A 99 28.89 -21.76 -6.98
#